data_AF-A0A7S1X581-F1
#
_entry.id   AF-A0A7S1X581-F1
#
_cell.length_a   1.000
_cell.length_b   1.000
_cell.length_c   1.000
_cell.angle_alpha   90.00
_cell.angle_beta   90.00
_cell.angle_gamma   90.00
#
_symmetry.space_group_name_H-M   'P 1'
#
loop_
_entity.id
_entity.type
_entity.pdbx_description
1 polymer ?
#
loop_
_entity_poly.entity_id
_entity_poly.type
_entity_poly.pdbx_seq_one_letter_code
_entity_poly.pdbx_strand_id
1 'polypeptide(L)'
;RVACMDVEVLVMSPKFVAWAYQLYQMFEDRFESLTIGTFRGEKPMSGYYAIMYALQVCSEVDVYGFTPYQESDAVEALAPRYHYFDQAVPRHNSHSFDLTQNIYRLLARELAYLRIHD
;
A
#
# COMPACT_ATOMS: atom_id res chain seq x y z
N ARG A 1 -23.56 30.46 13.09
CA ARG A 1 -24.31 29.27 12.61
C ARG A 1 -23.33 28.43 11.84
N VAL A 2 -22.93 27.27 12.37
CA VAL A 2 -22.08 26.31 11.65
C VAL A 2 -22.99 25.58 10.67
N ALA A 3 -22.71 25.68 9.37
CA ALA A 3 -23.39 24.87 8.37
C ALA A 3 -23.02 23.41 8.63
N CYS A 4 -24.01 22.56 8.91
CA CYS A 4 -23.82 21.12 8.91
C CYS A 4 -23.65 20.74 7.44
N MET A 5 -22.42 20.53 6.98
CA MET A 5 -22.18 19.97 5.66
C MET A 5 -22.67 18.53 5.68
N ASP A 6 -23.50 18.14 4.71
CA ASP A 6 -23.86 16.75 4.49
C ASP A 6 -22.56 16.00 4.13
N VAL A 7 -22.06 15.20 5.07
CA VAL A 7 -20.87 14.37 4.87
C VAL A 7 -21.32 13.03 4.32
N GLU A 8 -20.95 12.74 3.08
CA GLU A 8 -21.14 11.42 2.50
C GLU A 8 -20.06 10.46 3.03
N VAL A 9 -20.50 9.33 3.60
CA VAL A 9 -19.61 8.28 4.09
C VAL A 9 -19.82 7.03 3.26
N LEU A 10 -18.79 6.66 2.49
CA LEU A 10 -18.77 5.43 1.71
C LEU A 10 -18.05 4.33 2.48
N VAL A 11 -18.62 3.14 2.48
CA VAL A 11 -18.05 1.96 3.14
C VAL A 11 -17.62 0.95 2.08
N MET A 12 -16.34 0.54 2.13
CA MET A 12 -15.86 -0.53 1.26
C MET A 12 -16.58 -1.84 1.59
N SER A 13 -16.99 -2.56 0.55
CA SER A 13 -17.63 -3.86 0.70
C SER A 13 -16.70 -4.84 1.45
N PRO A 14 -17.18 -5.54 2.49
CA PRO A 14 -16.40 -6.57 3.16
C PRO A 14 -15.89 -7.66 2.20
N LYS A 15 -16.65 -7.94 1.13
CA LYS A 15 -16.25 -8.88 0.08
C LYS A 15 -15.04 -8.39 -0.70
N PHE A 16 -14.97 -7.10 -1.01
CA PHE A 16 -13.81 -6.50 -1.68
C PHE A 16 -12.58 -6.54 -0.76
N VAL A 17 -12.74 -6.19 0.52
CA VAL A 17 -11.64 -6.22 1.49
C VAL A 17 -11.09 -7.65 1.66
N ALA A 18 -11.96 -8.64 1.79
CA ALA A 18 -11.55 -10.04 1.89
C ALA A 18 -10.84 -10.54 0.62
N TRP A 19 -11.35 -10.19 -0.55
CA TRP A 19 -10.73 -10.53 -1.83
C TRP A 19 -9.33 -9.91 -1.97
N ALA A 20 -9.19 -8.62 -1.66
CA ALA A 20 -7.90 -7.93 -1.72
C ALA A 20 -6.90 -8.54 -0.72
N TYR A 21 -7.35 -8.86 0.50
CA TYR A 21 -6.51 -9.53 1.48
C TYR A 21 -6.03 -10.91 1.01
N GLN A 22 -6.91 -11.71 0.42
CA GLN A 22 -6.54 -13.01 -0.16
C GLN A 22 -5.52 -12.85 -1.29
N LEU A 23 -5.70 -11.86 -2.16
CA LEU A 23 -4.75 -11.57 -3.24
C LEU A 23 -3.38 -11.19 -2.69
N TYR A 24 -3.33 -10.40 -1.61
CA TYR A 24 -2.09 -10.08 -0.91
C TYR A 24 -1.37 -11.34 -0.39
N GLN A 25 -2.09 -12.24 0.28
CA GLN A 25 -1.52 -13.51 0.77
C GLN A 25 -1.01 -14.39 -0.38
N MET A 26 -1.73 -14.44 -1.50
CA MET A 26 -1.28 -15.17 -2.68
C MET A 26 0.02 -14.61 -3.25
N PHE A 27 0.21 -13.28 -3.23
CA PHE A 27 1.48 -12.67 -3.65
C PHE A 27 2.61 -12.98 -2.68
N GLU A 28 2.35 -12.89 -1.38
CA GLU A 28 3.29 -13.26 -0.31
C GLU A 28 3.79 -14.69 -0.51
N ASP A 29 2.87 -15.67 -0.50
CA ASP A 29 3.17 -17.10 -0.71
C ASP A 29 3.96 -17.31 -2.00
N ARG A 30 3.58 -16.62 -3.08
CA ARG A 30 4.22 -16.78 -4.37
C ARG A 30 5.64 -16.22 -4.37
N PHE A 31 5.85 -15.02 -3.84
CA PHE A 31 7.18 -14.42 -3.80
C PHE A 31 8.13 -15.17 -2.86
N GLU A 32 7.65 -15.66 -1.72
CA GLU A 32 8.44 -16.50 -0.81
C GLU A 32 8.79 -17.85 -1.46
N SER A 33 7.84 -18.48 -2.17
CA SER A 33 8.10 -19.74 -2.91
C SER A 33 9.18 -19.59 -3.99
N LEU A 34 9.35 -18.36 -4.49
CA LEU A 34 10.35 -18.00 -5.50
C LEU A 34 11.63 -17.44 -4.90
N THR A 35 11.78 -17.44 -3.56
CA THR A 35 12.93 -16.89 -2.84
C THR A 35 13.21 -15.41 -3.13
N ILE A 36 12.17 -14.64 -3.47
CA ILE A 36 12.28 -13.19 -3.76
C ILE A 36 12.44 -12.38 -2.46
N GLY A 37 11.97 -12.92 -1.33
CA GLY A 37 12.11 -12.30 -0.01
C GLY A 37 11.46 -13.15 1.07
N THR A 38 11.48 -12.62 2.29
CA THR A 38 10.67 -13.11 3.42
C THR A 38 9.95 -11.90 3.99
N PHE A 39 8.63 -11.93 3.95
CA PHE A 39 7.82 -10.75 4.20
C PHE A 39 7.29 -10.79 5.63
N ARG A 40 7.50 -9.70 6.37
CA ARG A 40 7.05 -9.58 7.76
C ARG A 40 5.97 -8.52 7.86
N GLY A 41 4.79 -8.91 8.32
CA GLY A 41 3.69 -7.99 8.56
C GLY A 41 2.39 -8.71 8.89
N GLU A 42 1.59 -8.18 9.81
CA GLU A 42 0.31 -8.80 10.17
C GLU A 42 -0.76 -8.63 9.08
N LYS A 43 -0.72 -7.54 8.33
CA LYS A 43 -1.76 -7.18 7.36
C LYS A 43 -1.29 -6.18 6.30
N PRO A 44 -1.99 -6.08 5.16
CA PRO A 44 -1.77 -5.02 4.18
C PRO A 44 -2.03 -3.63 4.79
N MET A 45 -1.28 -2.64 4.32
CA MET A 45 -1.52 -1.22 4.65
C MET A 45 -2.76 -0.68 3.93
N SER A 46 -3.34 0.42 4.44
CA SER A 46 -4.53 1.05 3.82
C SER A 46 -4.31 1.42 2.34
N GLY A 47 -3.09 1.84 2.00
CA GLY A 47 -2.69 2.15 0.62
C GLY A 47 -2.84 0.97 -0.34
N TYR A 48 -2.66 -0.27 0.13
CA TYR A 48 -2.89 -1.47 -0.69
C TYR A 48 -4.35 -1.59 -1.11
N TYR A 49 -5.28 -1.46 -0.18
CA TYR A 49 -6.71 -1.50 -0.50
C TYR A 49 -7.13 -0.35 -1.42
N ALA A 50 -6.58 0.85 -1.21
CA ALA A 50 -6.86 2.00 -2.05
C ALA A 50 -6.41 1.79 -3.50
N ILE A 51 -5.21 1.25 -3.71
CA ILE A 51 -4.69 0.97 -5.05
C ILE A 51 -5.47 -0.18 -5.70
N MET A 52 -5.74 -1.27 -4.98
CA MET A 52 -6.57 -2.36 -5.51
C MET A 52 -7.95 -1.86 -5.93
N TYR A 53 -8.54 -0.91 -5.18
CA TYR A 53 -9.83 -0.34 -5.51
C TYR A 53 -9.73 0.54 -6.75
N ALA A 54 -8.73 1.43 -6.83
CA ALA A 54 -8.49 2.28 -7.98
C ALA A 54 -8.33 1.46 -9.27
N LEU A 55 -7.61 0.33 -9.21
CA LEU A 55 -7.46 -0.59 -10.36
C LEU A 55 -8.78 -1.23 -10.83
N GLN A 56 -9.84 -1.25 -10.00
CA GLN A 56 -11.15 -1.77 -10.39
C GLN A 56 -12.07 -0.70 -10.99
N VAL A 57 -11.88 0.58 -10.62
CA VAL A 57 -12.85 1.64 -10.94
C VAL A 57 -12.30 2.72 -11.87
N CYS A 58 -10.98 2.84 -11.99
CA CYS A 58 -10.33 3.85 -12.82
C CYS A 58 -9.83 3.24 -14.14
N SER A 59 -9.79 4.07 -15.19
CA SER A 59 -9.18 3.70 -16.47
C SER A 59 -7.65 3.88 -16.49
N GLU A 60 -7.12 4.78 -15.64
CA GLU A 60 -5.69 5.01 -15.41
C GLU A 60 -5.45 5.26 -13.92
N VAL A 61 -4.32 4.80 -13.40
CA VAL A 61 -3.93 4.93 -11.99
C VAL A 61 -2.47 5.38 -11.91
N ASP A 62 -2.25 6.57 -11.37
CA ASP A 62 -0.93 7.11 -11.03
C ASP A 62 -0.77 7.16 -9.52
N VAL A 63 0.24 6.48 -8.99
CA VAL A 63 0.52 6.37 -7.56
C VAL A 63 1.71 7.23 -7.19
N TYR A 64 1.55 8.09 -6.17
CA TYR A 64 2.59 8.97 -5.63
C TYR A 64 2.78 8.72 -4.13
N GLY A 65 3.98 9.00 -3.63
CA GLY A 65 4.28 8.93 -2.18
C GLY A 65 4.27 7.51 -1.64
N PHE A 66 4.65 6.53 -2.46
CA PHE A 66 4.70 5.11 -2.09
C PHE A 66 6.13 4.55 -1.99
N THR A 67 7.10 5.42 -1.71
CA THR A 67 8.44 5.01 -1.32
C THR A 67 8.37 4.15 -0.05
N PRO A 68 8.91 2.93 -0.06
CA PRO A 68 8.82 2.01 1.07
C PRO A 68 9.64 2.59 2.23
N TYR A 69 9.03 2.62 3.42
CA TYR A 69 9.78 2.90 4.63
C TYR A 69 10.78 1.76 4.89
N GLN A 70 12.04 2.10 5.10
CA GLN A 70 13.05 1.16 5.60
C GLN A 70 13.38 1.50 7.05
N GLU A 71 13.63 0.49 7.89
CA GLU A 71 14.01 0.75 9.28
C GLU A 71 15.34 1.52 9.40
N SER A 72 16.23 1.38 8.40
CA SER A 72 17.44 2.18 8.27
C SER A 72 17.16 3.68 8.10
N ASP A 73 16.01 4.05 7.55
CA ASP A 73 15.66 5.45 7.30
C ASP A 73 15.44 6.21 8.62
N ALA A 74 15.08 5.50 9.70
CA ALA A 74 14.86 6.11 11.01
C ALA A 74 16.13 6.74 11.62
N VAL A 75 17.32 6.29 11.21
CA VAL A 75 18.60 6.77 11.75
C VAL A 75 19.32 7.73 10.81
N GLU A 76 18.82 7.92 9.59
CA GLU A 76 19.40 8.81 8.60
C GLU A 76 18.69 10.17 8.59
N ALA A 77 19.40 11.24 8.96
CA ALA A 77 18.82 12.58 9.09
C ALA A 77 18.25 13.15 7.77
N LEU A 78 18.67 12.62 6.62
CA LEU A 78 18.21 13.02 5.29
C LEU A 78 17.23 12.02 4.66
N ALA A 79 16.93 10.90 5.32
CA ALA A 79 16.03 9.91 4.76
C ALA A 79 14.56 10.41 4.77
N PRO A 80 13.74 9.91 3.83
CA PRO A 80 12.32 10.24 3.79
C PRO A 80 11.64 9.92 5.12
N ARG A 81 10.80 10.85 5.57
CA ARG A 81 10.01 10.67 6.79
C ARG A 81 8.91 9.65 6.51
N TYR A 82 8.55 8.84 7.52
CA TYR A 82 7.48 7.84 7.41
C TYR A 82 6.16 8.43 6.89
N HIS A 83 5.72 9.55 7.47
CA HIS A 83 4.74 10.43 6.84
C HIS A 83 5.40 11.76 6.50
N TYR A 84 5.07 12.34 5.35
CA TYR A 84 5.64 13.61 4.91
C TYR A 84 5.20 14.80 5.78
N PHE A 85 4.06 14.71 6.47
CA PHE A 85 3.40 15.82 7.15
C PHE A 85 3.48 15.80 8.69
N ASP A 86 3.88 14.69 9.31
CA ASP A 86 3.89 14.54 10.77
C ASP A 86 5.12 13.78 11.28
N GLN A 87 5.26 13.62 12.59
CA GLN A 87 6.37 12.92 13.27
C GLN A 87 6.03 11.45 13.62
N ALA A 88 5.05 10.84 12.96
CA ALA A 88 4.67 9.46 13.27
C ALA A 88 5.81 8.49 12.94
N VAL A 89 5.87 7.40 13.71
CA VAL A 89 6.79 6.29 13.52
C VAL A 89 5.96 5.04 13.28
N PRO A 90 6.31 4.18 12.31
CA PRO A 90 5.53 2.99 12.03
C PRO A 90 5.59 2.02 13.21
N ARG A 91 4.46 1.36 13.48
CA ARG A 91 4.45 0.23 14.41
C ARG A 91 5.22 -0.93 13.77
N HIS A 92 6.26 -1.39 14.45
CA HIS A 92 7.06 -2.52 14.00
C HIS A 92 6.16 -3.75 13.68
N ASN A 93 6.45 -4.41 12.56
CA ASN A 93 5.73 -5.58 12.03
C ASN A 93 4.22 -5.42 11.78
N SER A 94 3.67 -4.19 11.74
CA SER A 94 2.27 -4.00 11.35
C SER A 94 2.04 -4.31 9.86
N HIS A 95 3.00 -3.94 9.01
CA HIS A 95 2.91 -4.01 7.55
C HIS A 95 4.25 -4.45 6.95
N SER A 96 4.20 -5.21 5.86
CA SER A 96 5.37 -5.50 5.02
C SER A 96 5.42 -4.47 3.88
N PHE A 97 6.27 -3.45 4.05
CA PHE A 97 6.45 -2.38 3.06
C PHE A 97 7.14 -2.89 1.79
N ASP A 98 8.07 -3.83 1.94
CA ASP A 98 8.80 -4.51 0.89
C ASP A 98 7.90 -5.43 0.04
N LEU A 99 7.02 -6.23 0.65
CA LEU A 99 6.02 -7.01 -0.08
C LEU A 99 5.14 -6.11 -0.93
N THR A 100 4.61 -5.06 -0.31
CA THR A 100 3.71 -4.10 -0.98
C THR A 100 4.41 -3.46 -2.19
N GLN A 101 5.67 -3.05 -2.04
CA GLN A 101 6.44 -2.49 -3.14
C GLN A 101 6.68 -3.52 -4.27
N ASN A 102 7.02 -4.77 -3.93
CA ASN A 102 7.20 -5.83 -4.92
C ASN A 102 5.91 -6.10 -5.71
N ILE A 103 4.76 -6.13 -5.02
CA ILE A 103 3.45 -6.28 -5.67
C ILE A 103 3.24 -5.13 -6.66
N TYR A 104 3.45 -3.88 -6.24
CA TYR A 104 3.15 -2.75 -7.11
C TYR A 104 4.09 -2.67 -8.31
N ARG A 105 5.39 -2.93 -8.13
CA ARG A 105 6.33 -2.99 -9.26
C ARG A 105 5.95 -4.07 -10.26
N LEU A 106 5.50 -5.23 -9.78
CA LEU A 106 4.97 -6.28 -10.64
C LEU A 106 3.70 -5.80 -11.37
N LEU A 107 2.74 -5.23 -10.66
CA LEU A 107 1.51 -4.74 -11.27
C LEU A 107 1.76 -3.62 -12.27
N ALA A 108 2.62 -2.65 -11.98
CA ALA A 108 2.96 -1.57 -12.90
C ALA A 108 3.71 -2.07 -14.15
N ARG A 109 4.41 -3.20 -14.05
CA ARG A 109 5.02 -3.87 -15.21
C ARG A 109 3.98 -4.55 -16.10
N GLU A 110 2.97 -5.18 -15.50
CA GLU A 110 1.98 -5.98 -16.24
C GLU A 110 0.75 -5.18 -16.68
N LEU A 111 0.41 -4.09 -15.97
CA LEU A 111 -0.75 -3.25 -16.22
C LEU A 111 -0.29 -1.91 -16.80
N ALA A 112 -0.42 -1.75 -18.11
CA ALA A 112 0.01 -0.53 -18.82
C ALA A 112 -0.68 0.77 -18.34
N TYR A 113 -1.79 0.67 -17.62
CA TYR A 113 -2.55 1.79 -17.07
C TYR A 113 -2.22 2.10 -15.60
N LEU A 114 -1.29 1.38 -14.98
CA LEU A 114 -0.77 1.65 -13.63
C LEU A 114 0.65 2.21 -13.72
N ARG A 115 0.88 3.38 -13.12
CA ARG A 115 2.20 4.02 -13.03
C ARG A 115 2.51 4.35 -11.57
N ILE A 116 3.77 4.14 -11.17
CA ILE A 116 4.27 4.48 -9.84
C ILE A 116 5.32 5.57 -10.01
N HIS A 117 5.17 6.63 -9.23
CA HIS A 117 6.06 7.78 -9.21
C HIS A 117 6.76 7.83 -7.85
N ASP A 118 8.02 7.40 -7.85
CA ASP A 118 8.92 7.37 -6.69
C ASP A 118 9.82 8.61 -6.66
#